data_AF-A0A7W7SG59-F1
#
_entry.id   AF-A0A7W7SG59-F1
#
_cell.length_a   1.000
_cell.length_b   1.000
_cell.length_c   1.000
_cell.angle_alpha   90.00
_cell.angle_beta   90.00
_cell.angle_gamma   90.00
#
_symmetry.space_group_name_H-M   'P 1'
#
loop_
_entity.id
_entity.type
_entity.pdbx_description
1 polymer ?
#
loop_
_entity_poly.entity_id
_entity_poly.type
_entity_poly.pdbx_seq_one_letter_code
_entity_poly.pdbx_strand_id
1 'polypeptide(L)'
;MPDVFDRIHRYVEKVLGNEPVCVHAQDIQDCSVKQHPDYRTFRKSAVPSGIKLTSGTRSHLWESMVALGRLCDMDNDDRWSMVVLDCISPVLRAKSWKISRDFHTDREEVQSDMAEAAIITWTETAQGFPPKTVRGAMVKSAFSAAYDRAKVTMRETSRFDMESLRLPAAPSKLSARGGVPFIRVTDAQSPEMAAVIRGEQYGSWFYEHNYMDRTMALHESVRSGHFSGGLFSAPGEEAAARGITSDRNRCYRVSDLLPAFIGVQEAAAAMGITEAAARRAIGDGSFPCPVTTMGRTYSISVRALMRGLNIPDSLIHPDDVENGAAYAAGLLDGVDLSEVPQGLDCPER
;
A
#
# COMPACT_ATOMS: atom_id res chain seq x y z
N MET A 1 0.99 27.55 21.15
CA MET A 1 0.12 26.36 21.00
C MET A 1 0.98 25.16 20.61
N PRO A 2 0.49 23.91 20.60
CA PRO A 2 1.24 22.80 20.02
C PRO A 2 1.33 22.97 18.49
N ASP A 3 2.55 22.85 17.95
CA ASP A 3 2.80 23.03 16.52
C ASP A 3 2.31 21.83 15.68
N VAL A 4 2.37 21.93 14.34
CA VAL A 4 1.93 20.84 13.45
C VAL A 4 2.70 19.54 13.70
N PHE A 5 3.99 19.61 14.01
CA PHE A 5 4.81 18.44 14.33
C PHE A 5 4.45 17.84 15.70
N ASP A 6 4.02 18.64 16.67
CA ASP A 6 3.45 18.14 17.94
C ASP A 6 2.10 17.44 17.72
N ARG A 7 1.32 17.84 16.69
CA ARG A 7 0.07 17.16 16.31
C ARG A 7 0.38 15.83 15.61
N ILE A 8 1.32 15.81 14.68
CA ILE A 8 1.80 14.59 14.00
C ILE A 8 2.35 13.59 15.03
N HIS A 9 3.23 14.01 15.94
CA HIS A 9 3.77 13.14 16.98
C HIS A 9 2.68 12.51 17.85
N ARG A 10 1.70 13.30 18.32
CA ARG A 10 0.56 12.79 19.10
C ARG A 10 -0.39 11.90 18.30
N TYR A 11 -0.54 12.11 16.99
CA TYR A 11 -1.26 11.18 16.11
C TYR A 11 -0.56 9.82 16.10
N VAL A 12 0.75 9.81 15.84
CA VAL A 12 1.52 8.55 15.78
C VAL A 12 1.56 7.83 17.14
N GLU A 13 1.77 8.53 18.25
CA GLU A 13 1.67 7.93 19.59
C GLU A 13 0.26 7.39 19.89
N LYS A 14 -0.81 8.03 19.39
CA LYS A 14 -2.19 7.55 19.58
C LYS A 14 -2.47 6.28 18.75
N VAL A 15 -2.00 6.23 17.51
CA VAL A 15 -2.33 5.14 16.58
C VAL A 15 -1.46 3.90 16.79
N LEU A 16 -0.20 4.06 17.20
CA LEU A 16 0.68 2.93 17.56
C LEU A 16 0.65 2.58 19.05
N GLY A 17 0.17 3.49 19.90
CA GLY A 17 0.05 3.25 21.35
C GLY A 17 1.35 2.78 22.01
N ASN A 18 1.25 1.72 22.80
CA ASN A 18 2.38 0.98 23.35
C ASN A 18 2.67 -0.31 22.57
N GLU A 19 2.10 -0.48 21.38
CA GLU A 19 2.29 -1.69 20.58
C GLU A 19 3.73 -1.76 20.05
N PRO A 20 4.30 -2.97 19.96
CA PRO A 20 5.64 -3.15 19.42
C PRO A 20 5.66 -2.87 17.91
N VAL A 21 6.65 -2.09 17.47
CA VAL A 21 6.75 -1.58 16.09
C VAL A 21 7.74 -2.41 15.27
N CYS A 22 7.35 -2.80 14.07
CA CYS A 22 8.19 -3.54 13.12
C CYS A 22 8.34 -2.75 11.81
N VAL A 23 9.59 -2.57 11.33
CA VAL A 23 9.85 -1.98 9.99
C VAL A 23 9.99 -3.02 8.87
N HIS A 24 9.85 -4.30 9.21
CA HIS A 24 10.11 -5.40 8.28
C HIS A 24 8.81 -6.02 7.73
N ALA A 25 7.72 -5.95 8.49
CA ALA A 25 6.42 -6.54 8.17
C ALA A 25 5.29 -5.67 8.75
N GLN A 26 4.08 -5.78 8.19
CA GLN A 26 2.90 -5.04 8.64
C GLN A 26 2.37 -5.63 9.96
N ASP A 27 2.11 -6.94 9.99
CA ASP A 27 1.93 -7.69 11.23
C ASP A 27 3.31 -8.05 11.81
N ILE A 28 3.39 -8.07 13.14
CA ILE A 28 4.57 -8.46 13.88
C ILE A 28 4.72 -9.99 13.95
N GLN A 29 3.62 -10.74 13.87
CA GLN A 29 3.62 -12.20 13.82
C GLN A 29 4.29 -12.73 12.55
N ASP A 30 4.21 -11.97 11.45
CA ASP A 30 4.89 -12.26 10.19
C ASP A 30 6.41 -11.97 10.24
N CYS A 31 6.91 -11.36 11.32
CA CYS A 31 8.30 -10.99 11.41
C CYS A 31 9.17 -12.06 12.09
N SER A 32 10.22 -12.50 11.41
CA SER A 32 11.23 -13.42 11.94
C SER A 32 12.22 -12.79 12.95
N VAL A 33 12.06 -11.50 13.27
CA VAL A 33 12.95 -10.77 14.20
C VAL A 33 12.46 -10.98 15.64
N LYS A 34 13.36 -11.44 16.53
CA LYS A 34 12.99 -11.85 17.89
C LYS A 34 12.57 -10.72 18.85
N GLN A 35 12.82 -9.46 18.49
CA GLN A 35 12.61 -8.31 19.38
C GLN A 35 12.12 -7.11 18.60
N HIS A 36 11.05 -6.51 19.10
CA HIS A 36 10.39 -5.36 18.51
C HIS A 36 10.27 -4.25 19.56
N PRO A 37 10.85 -3.06 19.32
CA PRO A 37 10.76 -1.94 20.24
C PRO A 37 9.37 -1.29 20.22
N ASP A 38 8.96 -0.67 21.32
CA ASP A 38 7.85 0.28 21.30
C ASP A 38 8.16 1.49 20.38
N TYR A 39 7.13 2.26 20.01
CA TYR A 39 7.31 3.41 19.13
C TYR A 39 8.32 4.44 19.68
N ARG A 40 8.37 4.65 21.00
CA ARG A 40 9.27 5.61 21.64
C ARG A 40 10.74 5.21 21.52
N THR A 41 11.04 3.94 21.70
CA THR A 41 12.39 3.35 21.61
C THR A 41 12.83 3.25 20.15
N PHE A 42 11.90 2.89 19.27
CA PHE A 42 12.07 2.96 17.82
C PHE A 42 12.46 4.37 17.36
N ARG A 43 11.65 5.39 17.70
CA ARG A 43 11.85 6.79 17.31
C ARG A 43 13.19 7.36 17.79
N LYS A 44 13.60 7.03 19.02
CA LYS A 44 14.94 7.36 19.57
C LYS A 44 16.09 6.81 18.71
N SER A 45 15.87 5.71 18.00
CA SER A 45 16.85 5.09 17.09
C SER A 45 16.75 5.62 15.67
N ALA A 46 15.52 5.84 15.17
CA ALA A 46 15.25 6.32 13.82
C ALA A 46 15.74 7.77 13.58
N VAL A 47 15.44 8.69 14.50
CA VAL A 47 15.77 10.13 14.36
C VAL A 47 17.29 10.36 14.19
N PRO A 48 18.18 9.85 15.06
CA PRO A 48 19.63 10.05 14.89
C PRO A 48 20.19 9.34 13.65
N SER A 49 19.65 8.17 13.31
CA SER A 49 20.00 7.44 12.08
C SER A 49 19.65 8.24 10.82
N GLY A 50 18.58 9.05 10.89
CA GLY A 50 18.20 10.00 9.86
C GLY A 50 19.20 11.15 9.75
N ILE A 51 19.53 11.77 10.89
CA ILE A 51 20.40 12.95 10.94
C ILE A 51 21.83 12.64 10.42
N LYS A 52 22.34 11.43 10.68
CA LYS A 52 23.70 10.99 10.27
C LYS A 52 23.89 10.67 8.78
N LEU A 53 22.85 10.77 7.94
CA LEU A 53 22.92 10.53 6.48
C LEU A 53 23.72 11.59 5.68
N THR A 54 24.51 12.44 6.34
CA THR A 54 25.23 13.58 5.74
C THR A 54 26.40 13.21 4.81
N SER A 55 26.73 11.93 4.61
CA SER A 55 27.82 11.48 3.73
C SER A 55 27.59 10.11 3.07
N GLY A 56 26.43 9.93 2.42
CA GLY A 56 26.16 8.77 1.55
C GLY A 56 26.06 7.40 2.24
N THR A 57 26.13 7.37 3.57
CA THR A 57 26.03 6.13 4.37
C THR A 57 24.58 5.65 4.40
N ARG A 58 24.29 4.47 3.83
CA ARG A 58 22.94 3.89 3.81
C ARG A 58 22.45 3.63 5.24
N SER A 59 21.18 3.95 5.49
CA SER A 59 20.50 3.58 6.74
C SER A 59 19.39 2.58 6.41
N HIS A 60 19.69 1.30 6.56
CA HIS A 60 18.74 0.20 6.29
C HIS A 60 17.44 0.34 7.09
N LEU A 61 17.51 0.95 8.29
CA LEU A 61 16.33 1.31 9.08
C LEU A 61 15.39 2.25 8.31
N TRP A 62 15.92 3.34 7.72
CA TRP A 62 15.14 4.27 6.92
C TRP A 62 14.68 3.69 5.58
N GLU A 63 15.53 2.88 4.93
CA GLU A 63 15.14 2.16 3.71
C GLU A 63 13.95 1.21 3.99
N SER A 64 13.98 0.48 5.12
CA SER A 64 12.91 -0.42 5.54
C SER A 64 11.65 0.33 5.97
N MET A 65 11.78 1.44 6.73
CA MET A 65 10.65 2.32 7.07
C MET A 65 9.92 2.85 5.84
N VAL A 66 10.67 3.34 4.85
CA VAL A 66 10.10 3.85 3.61
C VAL A 66 9.47 2.71 2.81
N ALA A 67 10.15 1.57 2.69
CA ALA A 67 9.61 0.40 1.97
C ALA A 67 8.30 -0.10 2.60
N LEU A 68 8.25 -0.27 3.92
CA LEU A 68 7.03 -0.66 4.63
C LEU A 68 5.93 0.40 4.50
N GLY A 69 6.27 1.68 4.60
CA GLY A 69 5.32 2.75 4.33
C GLY A 69 4.72 2.69 2.93
N ARG A 70 5.51 2.34 1.90
CA ARG A 70 4.97 2.09 0.56
C ARG A 70 4.03 0.90 0.50
N LEU A 71 4.25 -0.14 1.29
CA LEU A 71 3.34 -1.27 1.36
C LEU A 71 2.02 -0.86 2.03
N CYS A 72 2.07 -0.14 3.15
CA CYS A 72 0.88 0.39 3.82
C CYS A 72 0.10 1.41 2.96
N ASP A 73 0.79 2.27 2.21
CA ASP A 73 0.15 3.15 1.20
C ASP A 73 -0.70 2.32 0.19
N MET A 74 -0.29 1.09 -0.15
CA MET A 74 -1.04 0.23 -1.09
C MET A 74 -2.37 -0.28 -0.52
N ASP A 75 -2.48 -0.36 0.80
CA ASP A 75 -3.64 -0.83 1.55
C ASP A 75 -4.50 0.34 2.08
N ASN A 76 -4.16 1.58 1.70
CA ASN A 76 -4.71 2.85 2.20
C ASN A 76 -4.45 3.09 3.71
N ASP A 77 -3.37 2.55 4.27
CA ASP A 77 -2.97 2.76 5.66
C ASP A 77 -1.89 3.86 5.77
N ASP A 78 -2.30 5.06 6.18
CA ASP A 78 -1.41 6.25 6.23
C ASP A 78 -0.38 6.23 7.37
N ARG A 79 -0.52 5.30 8.34
CA ARG A 79 0.25 5.22 9.58
C ARG A 79 1.74 5.42 9.37
N TRP A 80 2.30 4.69 8.41
CA TRP A 80 3.73 4.68 8.19
C TRP A 80 4.25 5.94 7.50
N SER A 81 3.44 6.59 6.65
CA SER A 81 3.78 7.92 6.11
C SER A 81 3.91 8.94 7.25
N MET A 82 3.02 8.88 8.25
CA MET A 82 3.02 9.75 9.43
C MET A 82 4.16 9.41 10.40
N VAL A 83 4.51 8.12 10.55
CA VAL A 83 5.72 7.68 11.28
C VAL A 83 7.00 8.25 10.65
N VAL A 84 7.12 8.17 9.32
CA VAL A 84 8.25 8.74 8.56
C VAL A 84 8.31 10.25 8.75
N LEU A 85 7.16 10.94 8.71
CA LEU A 85 7.04 12.38 8.91
C LEU A 85 7.45 12.81 10.33
N ASP A 86 6.99 12.12 11.39
CA ASP A 86 7.44 12.39 12.76
C ASP A 86 8.95 12.16 12.93
N CYS A 87 9.50 11.11 12.29
CA CYS A 87 10.93 10.83 12.37
C CYS A 87 11.81 11.85 11.62
N ILE A 88 11.29 12.62 10.65
CA ILE A 88 12.01 13.78 10.06
C ILE A 88 11.68 15.11 10.76
N SER A 89 10.57 15.21 11.49
CA SER A 89 10.07 16.43 12.12
C SER A 89 11.10 17.21 12.95
N PRO A 90 12.02 16.59 13.73
CA PRO A 90 13.09 17.32 14.42
C PRO A 90 14.00 18.14 13.50
N VAL A 91 14.29 17.62 12.29
CA VAL A 91 15.10 18.32 11.29
C VAL A 91 14.33 19.47 10.67
N LEU A 92 13.05 19.25 10.37
CA LEU A 92 12.16 20.28 9.82
C LEU A 92 11.95 21.43 10.83
N ARG A 93 11.65 21.11 12.09
CA ARG A 93 11.47 22.07 13.19
C ARG A 93 12.72 22.92 13.47
N ALA A 94 13.90 22.31 13.46
CA ALA A 94 15.16 23.06 13.63
C ALA A 94 15.39 24.06 12.47
N LYS A 95 15.03 23.68 11.24
CA LYS A 95 15.15 24.54 10.06
C LYS A 95 14.06 25.63 10.03
N SER A 96 12.82 25.31 10.38
CA SER A 96 11.70 26.26 10.38
C SER A 96 11.95 27.44 11.31
N TRP A 97 12.50 27.19 12.51
CA TRP A 97 12.87 28.25 13.45
C TRP A 97 13.92 29.20 12.86
N LYS A 98 14.93 28.67 12.17
CA LYS A 98 15.93 29.50 11.49
C LYS A 98 15.30 30.34 10.38
N ILE A 99 14.44 29.76 9.53
CA ILE A 99 13.79 30.49 8.43
C ILE A 99 12.85 31.57 8.96
N SER A 100 11.95 31.24 9.89
CA SER A 100 11.04 32.21 10.52
C SER A 100 11.79 33.40 11.14
N ARG A 101 12.91 33.14 11.83
CA ARG A 101 13.77 34.20 12.39
C ARG A 101 14.48 35.03 11.31
N ASP A 102 15.07 34.38 10.31
CA ASP A 102 15.90 35.04 9.29
C ASP A 102 15.07 35.84 8.27
N PHE A 103 13.77 35.56 8.13
CA PHE A 103 12.85 36.20 7.17
C PHE A 103 11.61 36.87 7.80
N HIS A 104 11.51 36.89 9.13
CA HIS A 104 10.35 37.43 9.89
C HIS A 104 8.98 36.84 9.52
N THR A 105 8.96 35.59 9.01
CA THR A 105 7.72 34.86 8.66
C THR A 105 7.15 34.14 9.88
N ASP A 106 5.83 33.96 9.94
CA ASP A 106 5.22 33.16 10.99
C ASP A 106 5.75 31.72 10.99
N ARG A 107 6.04 31.20 12.17
CA ARG A 107 6.67 29.89 12.33
C ARG A 107 5.69 28.75 12.10
N GLU A 108 4.44 28.88 12.54
CA GLU A 108 3.41 27.84 12.40
C GLU A 108 3.00 27.68 10.92
N GLU A 109 2.93 28.78 10.16
CA GLU A 109 2.79 28.75 8.70
C GLU A 109 3.95 28.01 8.01
N VAL A 110 5.20 28.44 8.26
CA VAL A 110 6.39 27.80 7.68
C VAL A 110 6.44 26.31 8.02
N GLN A 111 6.08 25.91 9.24
CA GLN A 111 6.03 24.50 9.63
C GLN A 111 4.91 23.72 8.92
N SER A 112 3.78 24.36 8.65
CA SER A 112 2.65 23.74 7.93
C SER A 112 3.01 23.48 6.47
N ASP A 113 3.53 24.49 5.77
CA ASP A 113 4.02 24.37 4.38
C ASP A 113 5.13 23.30 4.25
N MET A 114 6.00 23.18 5.26
CA MET A 114 7.01 22.11 5.33
C MET A 114 6.42 20.72 5.48
N ALA A 115 5.38 20.56 6.30
CA ALA A 115 4.73 19.27 6.53
C ALA A 115 3.93 18.85 5.28
N GLU A 116 3.18 19.78 4.69
CA GLU A 116 2.42 19.56 3.45
C GLU A 116 3.33 19.16 2.29
N ALA A 117 4.38 19.93 2.01
CA ALA A 117 5.33 19.61 0.94
C ALA A 117 6.06 18.28 1.17
N ALA A 118 6.32 17.89 2.41
CA ALA A 118 6.88 16.58 2.73
C ALA A 118 5.90 15.43 2.43
N ILE A 119 4.60 15.61 2.70
CA ILE A 119 3.55 14.63 2.39
C ILE A 119 3.29 14.55 0.88
N ILE A 120 3.20 15.68 0.19
CA ILE A 120 3.06 15.72 -1.28
C ILE A 120 4.21 14.95 -1.93
N THR A 121 5.46 15.26 -1.55
CA THR A 121 6.64 14.55 -2.09
C THR A 121 6.73 13.09 -1.62
N TRP A 122 6.14 12.71 -0.47
CA TRP A 122 5.92 11.29 -0.17
C TRP A 122 5.02 10.66 -1.24
N THR A 123 3.85 11.22 -1.54
CA THR A 123 2.93 10.66 -2.56
C THR A 123 3.56 10.62 -3.95
N GLU A 124 4.22 11.70 -4.40
CA GLU A 124 4.90 11.77 -5.70
C GLU A 124 5.99 10.71 -5.86
N THR A 125 6.75 10.45 -4.80
CA THR A 125 7.83 9.45 -4.80
C THR A 125 7.36 8.02 -4.53
N ALA A 126 6.04 7.76 -4.52
CA ALA A 126 5.51 6.39 -4.49
C ALA A 126 5.78 5.64 -5.80
N GLN A 127 5.91 6.36 -6.92
CA GLN A 127 6.13 5.79 -8.25
C GLN A 127 7.62 5.83 -8.64
N GLY A 128 8.30 4.68 -8.55
CA GLY A 128 9.63 4.47 -9.14
C GLY A 128 10.82 5.12 -8.42
N PHE A 129 10.64 5.78 -7.27
CA PHE A 129 11.76 6.28 -6.48
C PHE A 129 12.34 5.20 -5.55
N PRO A 130 13.66 5.00 -5.51
CA PRO A 130 14.29 4.08 -4.56
C PRO A 130 14.02 4.51 -3.10
N PRO A 131 13.67 3.61 -2.16
CA PRO A 131 13.41 3.97 -0.77
C PRO A 131 14.50 4.82 -0.10
N LYS A 132 15.77 4.57 -0.46
CA LYS A 132 16.96 5.32 -0.02
C LYS A 132 16.97 6.82 -0.39
N THR A 133 16.22 7.27 -1.40
CA THR A 133 16.18 8.69 -1.82
C THR A 133 14.99 9.46 -1.27
N VAL A 134 13.88 8.78 -0.95
CA VAL A 134 12.59 9.38 -0.54
C VAL A 134 12.74 10.38 0.60
N ARG A 135 13.42 10.00 1.70
CA ARG A 135 13.67 10.91 2.84
C ARG A 135 14.40 12.20 2.40
N GLY A 136 15.39 12.07 1.53
CA GLY A 136 16.15 13.21 1.02
C GLY A 136 15.28 14.13 0.15
N ALA A 137 14.40 13.57 -0.67
CA ALA A 137 13.43 14.31 -1.46
C ALA A 137 12.42 15.05 -0.55
N MET A 138 11.80 14.38 0.43
CA MET A 138 10.86 14.99 1.38
C MET A 138 11.48 16.19 2.12
N VAL A 139 12.69 16.01 2.69
CA VAL A 139 13.37 17.10 3.43
C VAL A 139 13.76 18.24 2.49
N LYS A 140 14.20 17.96 1.26
CA LYS A 140 14.52 18.98 0.26
C LYS A 140 13.27 19.77 -0.16
N SER A 141 12.16 19.09 -0.40
CA SER A 141 10.87 19.67 -0.78
C SER A 141 10.34 20.59 0.33
N ALA A 142 10.25 20.08 1.55
CA ALA A 142 9.89 20.86 2.74
C ALA A 142 10.77 22.11 2.90
N PHE A 143 12.09 21.98 2.72
CA PHE A 143 12.99 23.13 2.80
C PHE A 143 12.73 24.15 1.68
N SER A 144 12.39 23.72 0.45
CA SER A 144 12.02 24.65 -0.62
C SER A 144 10.75 25.41 -0.28
N ALA A 145 9.67 24.71 0.09
CA ALA A 145 8.39 25.31 0.47
C ALA A 145 8.56 26.38 1.56
N ALA A 146 9.32 26.07 2.62
CA ALA A 146 9.66 27.04 3.67
C ALA A 146 10.38 28.30 3.15
N TYR A 147 11.34 28.14 2.24
CA TYR A 147 12.06 29.27 1.64
C TYR A 147 11.20 30.06 0.65
N ASP A 148 10.29 29.40 -0.07
CA ASP A 148 9.43 30.04 -1.05
C ASP A 148 8.30 30.83 -0.34
N ARG A 149 7.71 30.29 0.73
CA ARG A 149 6.84 31.03 1.66
C ARG A 149 7.52 32.29 2.21
N ALA A 150 8.72 32.13 2.74
CA ALA A 150 9.49 33.25 3.30
C ALA A 150 9.80 34.36 2.28
N LYS A 151 10.07 34.01 1.01
CA LYS A 151 10.22 34.99 -0.09
C LYS A 151 8.91 35.69 -0.42
N VAL A 152 7.77 34.99 -0.36
CA VAL A 152 6.44 35.57 -0.62
C VAL A 152 6.11 36.62 0.45
N THR A 153 6.20 36.29 1.74
CA THR A 153 5.95 37.24 2.84
C THR A 153 6.86 38.48 2.77
N MET A 154 8.14 38.29 2.41
CA MET A 154 9.09 39.39 2.21
C MET A 154 8.68 40.30 1.03
N ARG A 155 8.08 39.74 -0.03
CA ARG A 155 7.57 40.49 -1.20
C ARG A 155 6.24 41.17 -0.92
N GLU A 156 5.33 40.54 -0.19
CA GLU A 156 4.03 41.10 0.21
C GLU A 156 4.22 42.32 1.13
N THR A 157 5.16 42.23 2.08
CA THR A 157 5.60 43.40 2.88
C THR A 157 6.19 44.53 2.03
N SER A 158 6.65 44.22 0.81
CA SER A 158 7.31 45.15 -0.10
C SER A 158 6.40 45.69 -1.22
N ARG A 159 5.26 45.03 -1.50
CA ARG A 159 4.48 45.30 -2.71
C ARG A 159 3.03 44.85 -2.60
N PHE A 160 2.12 45.82 -2.63
CA PHE A 160 0.78 45.60 -3.16
C PHE A 160 0.88 45.17 -4.64
N ASP A 161 0.02 44.20 -5.01
CA ASP A 161 -0.74 44.14 -6.29
C ASP A 161 -0.52 42.96 -7.28
N MET A 162 -1.67 42.37 -7.66
CA MET A 162 -2.08 41.63 -8.88
C MET A 162 -1.54 40.23 -9.31
N GLU A 163 -2.50 39.27 -9.28
CA GLU A 163 -2.92 38.26 -10.30
C GLU A 163 -2.14 36.97 -10.68
N SER A 164 -2.67 35.84 -10.17
CA SER A 164 -3.30 34.70 -10.90
C SER A 164 -2.80 34.21 -12.29
N LEU A 165 -2.46 32.91 -12.38
CA LEU A 165 -2.63 32.07 -13.60
C LEU A 165 -3.06 30.61 -13.29
N ARG A 166 -3.71 29.95 -14.26
CA ARG A 166 -4.37 28.62 -14.15
C ARG A 166 -3.56 27.46 -14.78
N LEU A 167 -3.88 26.22 -14.36
CA LEU A 167 -3.39 24.93 -14.91
C LEU A 167 -4.31 24.32 -15.99
N PRO A 168 -3.79 23.51 -16.93
CA PRO A 168 -4.55 22.56 -17.74
C PRO A 168 -4.23 21.07 -17.44
N ALA A 169 -5.12 20.16 -17.87
CA ALA A 169 -5.14 18.74 -17.52
C ALA A 169 -4.52 17.79 -18.58
N ALA A 170 -4.37 16.50 -18.21
CA ALA A 170 -3.77 15.44 -19.02
C ALA A 170 -4.80 14.58 -19.79
N PRO A 171 -4.37 13.85 -20.86
CA PRO A 171 -5.17 12.82 -21.51
C PRO A 171 -4.67 11.38 -21.23
N SER A 172 -5.60 10.43 -21.24
CA SER A 172 -5.36 8.98 -21.07
C SER A 172 -5.76 8.20 -22.34
N LYS A 173 -5.15 7.01 -22.52
CA LYS A 173 -5.74 5.72 -22.99
C LYS A 173 -4.71 4.82 -23.67
N LEU A 174 -4.80 3.51 -23.42
CA LEU A 174 -4.29 2.45 -24.30
C LEU A 174 -5.26 1.25 -24.26
N SER A 175 -5.25 0.43 -25.32
CA SER A 175 -6.26 -0.59 -25.64
C SER A 175 -5.74 -2.03 -25.52
N ALA A 176 -6.63 -3.01 -25.50
CA ALA A 176 -6.36 -4.43 -25.24
C ALA A 176 -6.49 -5.36 -26.47
N ARG A 177 -5.83 -6.53 -26.41
CA ARG A 177 -5.93 -7.70 -27.31
C ARG A 177 -5.24 -8.89 -26.63
N GLY A 178 -5.67 -10.15 -26.68
CA GLY A 178 -6.87 -10.78 -27.25
C GLY A 178 -6.81 -12.33 -27.18
N GLY A 179 -7.93 -13.02 -27.48
CA GLY A 179 -8.14 -14.47 -27.20
C GLY A 179 -8.42 -14.72 -25.71
N VAL A 180 -9.03 -15.82 -25.20
CA VAL A 180 -9.76 -17.01 -25.72
C VAL A 180 -11.07 -17.17 -24.83
N PRO A 181 -12.08 -18.07 -25.03
CA PRO A 181 -13.30 -18.05 -24.20
C PRO A 181 -13.29 -19.02 -23.00
N PHE A 182 -12.96 -18.48 -21.83
CA PHE A 182 -13.64 -18.79 -20.57
C PHE A 182 -14.87 -17.85 -20.47
N ILE A 183 -15.86 -18.05 -19.58
CA ILE A 183 -16.80 -16.95 -19.27
C ILE A 183 -15.97 -15.81 -18.72
N ARG A 184 -15.87 -14.70 -19.46
CA ARG A 184 -14.94 -13.66 -19.07
C ARG A 184 -15.56 -12.83 -17.96
N VAL A 185 -14.70 -12.33 -17.09
CA VAL A 185 -15.07 -11.28 -16.13
C VAL A 185 -15.61 -10.03 -16.85
N THR A 186 -15.33 -9.86 -18.15
CA THR A 186 -15.89 -8.81 -19.03
C THR A 186 -17.33 -9.05 -19.49
N ASP A 187 -17.82 -10.28 -19.39
CA ASP A 187 -19.15 -10.69 -19.88
C ASP A 187 -20.17 -10.69 -18.71
N ALA A 188 -19.69 -10.43 -17.49
CA ALA A 188 -20.50 -10.26 -16.30
C ALA A 188 -21.37 -8.98 -16.40
N GLN A 189 -22.68 -9.16 -16.28
CA GLN A 189 -23.66 -8.07 -16.36
C GLN A 189 -23.67 -7.17 -15.10
N SER A 190 -23.01 -7.59 -14.01
CA SER A 190 -22.84 -6.83 -12.78
C SER A 190 -21.43 -7.02 -12.17
N PRO A 191 -20.93 -6.05 -11.37
CA PRO A 191 -19.66 -6.21 -10.66
C PRO A 191 -19.66 -7.39 -9.68
N GLU A 192 -20.83 -7.76 -9.15
CA GLU A 192 -21.05 -8.91 -8.27
C GLU A 192 -20.85 -10.23 -9.01
N MET A 193 -21.49 -10.40 -10.18
CA MET A 193 -21.28 -11.57 -11.05
C MET A 193 -19.80 -11.67 -11.46
N ALA A 194 -19.16 -10.53 -11.71
CA ALA A 194 -17.73 -10.47 -11.99
C ALA A 194 -16.87 -10.92 -10.79
N ALA A 195 -17.33 -10.74 -9.54
CA ALA A 195 -16.65 -11.20 -8.33
C ALA A 195 -16.80 -12.72 -8.13
N VAL A 196 -18.00 -13.26 -8.31
CA VAL A 196 -18.26 -14.71 -8.24
C VAL A 196 -17.43 -15.47 -9.27
N ILE A 197 -17.49 -15.04 -10.54
CA ILE A 197 -16.69 -15.64 -11.63
C ILE A 197 -15.19 -15.60 -11.33
N ARG A 198 -14.67 -14.53 -10.70
CA ARG A 198 -13.27 -14.47 -10.26
C ARG A 198 -13.01 -15.50 -9.16
N GLY A 199 -13.86 -15.57 -8.13
CA GLY A 199 -13.70 -16.53 -7.03
C GLY A 199 -13.67 -17.97 -7.53
N GLU A 200 -14.61 -18.34 -8.41
CA GLU A 200 -14.66 -19.67 -9.03
C GLU A 200 -13.41 -19.96 -9.89
N GLN A 201 -12.93 -18.99 -10.66
CA GLN A 201 -11.67 -19.11 -11.43
C GLN A 201 -10.46 -19.38 -10.52
N TYR A 202 -10.35 -18.66 -9.40
CA TYR A 202 -9.29 -18.90 -8.42
C TYR A 202 -9.47 -20.27 -7.72
N GLY A 203 -10.70 -20.69 -7.42
CA GLY A 203 -11.02 -22.02 -6.91
C GLY A 203 -10.53 -23.16 -7.79
N SER A 204 -10.89 -23.12 -9.08
CA SER A 204 -10.41 -24.08 -10.08
C SER A 204 -8.88 -24.11 -10.13
N TRP A 205 -8.25 -22.93 -10.15
CA TRP A 205 -6.80 -22.82 -10.21
C TRP A 205 -6.10 -23.37 -8.95
N PHE A 206 -6.60 -23.08 -7.74
CA PHE A 206 -6.05 -23.62 -6.49
C PHE A 206 -6.22 -25.13 -6.40
N TYR A 207 -7.31 -25.70 -6.92
CA TYR A 207 -7.51 -27.14 -7.01
C TYR A 207 -6.48 -27.80 -7.94
N GLU A 208 -6.38 -27.35 -9.19
CA GLU A 208 -5.42 -27.86 -10.18
C GLU A 208 -3.96 -27.84 -9.70
N HIS A 209 -3.61 -26.83 -8.90
CA HIS A 209 -2.24 -26.61 -8.41
C HIS A 209 -2.01 -27.14 -6.97
N ASN A 210 -2.95 -27.89 -6.39
CA ASN A 210 -2.86 -28.49 -5.05
C ASN A 210 -2.66 -27.48 -3.89
N TYR A 211 -3.27 -26.30 -3.99
CA TYR A 211 -3.26 -25.26 -2.93
C TYR A 211 -4.48 -25.32 -1.99
N MET A 212 -5.41 -26.26 -2.19
CA MET A 212 -6.67 -26.29 -1.45
C MET A 212 -6.50 -26.46 0.06
N ASP A 213 -5.56 -27.26 0.56
CA ASP A 213 -5.34 -27.42 2.01
C ASP A 213 -5.05 -26.07 2.70
N ARG A 214 -4.21 -25.23 2.08
CA ARG A 214 -3.91 -23.87 2.58
C ARG A 214 -5.10 -22.93 2.43
N THR A 215 -5.86 -23.09 1.34
CA THR A 215 -7.03 -22.28 1.02
C THR A 215 -8.16 -22.52 2.03
N MET A 216 -8.48 -23.78 2.32
CA MET A 216 -9.47 -24.16 3.34
C MET A 216 -9.05 -23.73 4.75
N ALA A 217 -7.76 -23.80 5.10
CA ALA A 217 -7.26 -23.29 6.37
C ALA A 217 -7.42 -21.76 6.51
N LEU A 218 -7.23 -21.01 5.43
CA LEU A 218 -7.54 -19.57 5.41
C LEU A 218 -9.06 -19.33 5.53
N HIS A 219 -9.89 -20.07 4.79
CA HIS A 219 -11.35 -19.94 4.84
C HIS A 219 -11.90 -20.17 6.25
N GLU A 220 -11.41 -21.19 6.95
CA GLU A 220 -11.78 -21.45 8.35
C GLU A 220 -11.32 -20.32 9.29
N SER A 221 -10.13 -19.76 9.06
CA SER A 221 -9.63 -18.60 9.82
C SER A 221 -10.51 -17.34 9.60
N VAL A 222 -10.94 -17.12 8.36
CA VAL A 222 -11.83 -16.01 7.96
C VAL A 222 -13.23 -16.19 8.55
N ARG A 223 -13.83 -17.39 8.42
CA ARG A 223 -15.16 -17.73 8.96
C ARG A 223 -15.19 -17.68 10.49
N SER A 224 -14.19 -18.24 11.16
CA SER A 224 -14.08 -18.21 12.63
C SER A 224 -13.70 -16.82 13.20
N GLY A 225 -13.26 -15.88 12.37
CA GLY A 225 -12.93 -14.50 12.78
C GLY A 225 -11.54 -14.34 13.39
N HIS A 226 -10.67 -15.35 13.26
CA HIS A 226 -9.29 -15.33 13.73
C HIS A 226 -8.29 -14.83 12.67
N PHE A 227 -8.76 -14.44 11.48
CA PHE A 227 -7.90 -13.93 10.43
C PHE A 227 -7.46 -12.47 10.69
N SER A 228 -6.15 -12.29 10.91
CA SER A 228 -5.52 -10.97 11.17
C SER A 228 -5.26 -10.13 9.92
N GLY A 229 -5.22 -10.75 8.73
CA GLY A 229 -5.10 -9.99 7.48
C GLY A 229 -6.35 -9.14 7.28
N GLY A 230 -6.20 -8.00 6.58
CA GLY A 230 -7.24 -6.97 6.51
C GLY A 230 -8.58 -7.52 6.02
N LEU A 231 -9.51 -7.79 6.95
CA LEU A 231 -10.87 -8.23 6.64
C LEU A 231 -11.63 -7.08 5.99
N PHE A 232 -11.85 -7.17 4.68
CA PHE A 232 -12.67 -6.22 3.95
C PHE A 232 -14.12 -6.69 3.98
N SER A 233 -15.00 -5.90 4.59
CA SER A 233 -16.42 -5.95 4.27
C SER A 233 -16.57 -5.62 2.78
N ALA A 234 -17.32 -6.43 2.04
CA ALA A 234 -17.70 -6.11 0.66
C ALA A 234 -18.33 -4.69 0.62
N PRO A 235 -18.03 -3.86 -0.40
CA PRO A 235 -18.59 -2.52 -0.51
C PRO A 235 -20.13 -2.56 -0.49
N GLY A 236 -20.74 -1.50 0.07
CA GLY A 236 -22.14 -1.52 0.50
C GLY A 236 -23.18 -1.90 -0.56
N GLU A 237 -22.88 -1.71 -1.85
CA GLU A 237 -23.73 -2.18 -2.96
C GLU A 237 -23.67 -3.72 -3.10
N GLU A 238 -22.47 -4.31 -3.18
CA GLU A 238 -22.26 -5.78 -3.24
C GLU A 238 -22.79 -6.52 -2.00
N ALA A 239 -22.94 -5.81 -0.88
CA ALA A 239 -23.50 -6.35 0.36
C ALA A 239 -25.04 -6.31 0.39
N ALA A 240 -25.66 -5.34 -0.28
CA ALA A 240 -27.10 -5.07 -0.18
C ALA A 240 -27.94 -5.98 -1.10
N ALA A 241 -27.46 -6.30 -2.29
CA ALA A 241 -28.19 -7.14 -3.25
C ALA A 241 -28.29 -8.62 -2.82
N ARG A 242 -27.36 -9.10 -1.98
CA ARG A 242 -27.23 -10.53 -1.64
C ARG A 242 -28.32 -11.09 -0.72
N GLY A 243 -29.13 -10.26 -0.05
CA GLY A 243 -30.18 -10.74 0.87
C GLY A 243 -29.65 -11.55 2.08
N ILE A 244 -28.36 -11.42 2.41
CA ILE A 244 -27.64 -12.24 3.37
C ILE A 244 -27.55 -11.58 4.74
N THR A 245 -27.84 -12.34 5.78
CA THR A 245 -27.82 -11.90 7.19
C THR A 245 -26.41 -11.71 7.73
N SER A 246 -25.98 -10.44 7.80
CA SER A 246 -25.07 -9.79 8.78
C SER A 246 -23.69 -10.37 9.17
N ASP A 247 -23.36 -11.64 8.94
CA ASP A 247 -22.12 -12.27 9.46
C ASP A 247 -21.28 -12.98 8.37
N ARG A 248 -21.77 -12.97 7.12
CA ARG A 248 -21.19 -13.76 6.01
C ARG A 248 -20.43 -12.96 4.95
N ASN A 249 -20.31 -11.64 5.03
CA ASN A 249 -19.59 -10.82 4.02
C ASN A 249 -18.08 -10.68 4.32
N ARG A 250 -17.38 -11.81 4.53
CA ARG A 250 -15.93 -11.79 4.83
C ARG A 250 -15.13 -12.23 3.61
N CYS A 251 -14.67 -11.25 2.85
CA CYS A 251 -13.77 -11.47 1.72
C CYS A 251 -12.30 -11.38 2.17
N TYR A 252 -11.41 -12.06 1.44
CA TYR A 252 -9.96 -11.93 1.57
C TYR A 252 -9.33 -11.61 0.20
N ARG A 253 -8.04 -11.24 0.16
CA ARG A 253 -7.32 -10.95 -1.08
C ARG A 253 -6.51 -12.16 -1.57
N VAL A 254 -6.31 -12.30 -2.88
CA VAL A 254 -5.41 -13.33 -3.45
C VAL A 254 -4.05 -13.37 -2.74
N SER A 255 -3.47 -12.20 -2.45
CA SER A 255 -2.17 -12.08 -1.76
C SER A 255 -2.16 -12.66 -0.35
N ASP A 256 -3.31 -12.80 0.33
CA ASP A 256 -3.42 -13.37 1.67
C ASP A 256 -3.23 -14.90 1.69
N LEU A 257 -3.43 -15.57 0.54
CA LEU A 257 -3.07 -16.98 0.34
C LEU A 257 -1.58 -17.20 0.06
N LEU A 258 -0.83 -16.13 -0.18
CA LEU A 258 0.60 -16.19 -0.49
C LEU A 258 1.43 -15.83 0.75
N PRO A 259 2.73 -16.17 0.81
CA PRO A 259 3.59 -15.61 1.85
C PRO A 259 3.60 -14.08 1.75
N ALA A 260 3.47 -13.35 2.86
CA ALA A 260 3.54 -11.88 2.85
C ALA A 260 4.83 -11.36 2.19
N PHE A 261 5.93 -12.11 2.36
CA PHE A 261 7.24 -11.82 1.80
C PHE A 261 7.93 -13.07 1.23
N ILE A 262 8.76 -12.86 0.21
CA ILE A 262 9.63 -13.86 -0.41
C ILE A 262 11.07 -13.34 -0.57
N GLY A 263 12.02 -14.24 -0.81
CA GLY A 263 13.41 -13.90 -1.07
C GLY A 263 13.64 -13.34 -2.48
N VAL A 264 14.89 -12.91 -2.71
CA VAL A 264 15.32 -12.39 -4.02
C VAL A 264 15.32 -13.47 -5.10
N GLN A 265 15.57 -14.73 -4.73
CA GLN A 265 15.59 -15.84 -5.67
C GLN A 265 14.21 -16.12 -6.25
N GLU A 266 13.20 -16.19 -5.38
CA GLU A 266 11.80 -16.43 -5.74
C GLU A 266 11.23 -15.25 -6.53
N ALA A 267 11.51 -14.02 -6.10
CA ALA A 267 11.08 -12.83 -6.83
C ALA A 267 11.76 -12.72 -8.22
N ALA A 268 13.05 -13.06 -8.33
CA ALA A 268 13.75 -13.09 -9.61
C ALA A 268 13.15 -14.14 -10.56
N ALA A 269 12.82 -15.34 -10.04
CA ALA A 269 12.15 -16.39 -10.80
C ALA A 269 10.77 -15.95 -11.29
N ALA A 270 9.93 -15.35 -10.43
CA ALA A 270 8.62 -14.81 -10.79
C ALA A 270 8.70 -13.68 -11.84
N MET A 271 9.80 -12.92 -11.86
CA MET A 271 10.08 -11.89 -12.86
C MET A 271 10.76 -12.40 -14.14
N GLY A 272 11.11 -13.69 -14.23
CA GLY A 272 11.85 -14.25 -15.37
C GLY A 272 13.29 -13.74 -15.51
N ILE A 273 13.92 -13.29 -14.42
CA ILE A 273 15.30 -12.79 -14.40
C ILE A 273 16.21 -13.64 -13.51
N THR A 274 17.53 -13.52 -13.68
CA THR A 274 18.49 -14.19 -12.78
C THR A 274 18.56 -13.49 -11.43
N GLU A 275 18.79 -14.24 -10.35
CA GLU A 275 18.97 -13.68 -9.01
C GLU A 275 20.10 -12.64 -8.96
N ALA A 276 21.19 -12.86 -9.71
CA ALA A 276 22.29 -11.91 -9.84
C ALA A 276 21.86 -10.58 -10.49
N ALA A 277 20.95 -10.61 -11.47
CA ALA A 277 20.37 -9.40 -12.06
C ALA A 277 19.44 -8.68 -11.07
N ALA A 278 18.59 -9.42 -10.35
CA ALA A 278 17.74 -8.87 -9.29
C ALA A 278 18.56 -8.19 -8.18
N ARG A 279 19.61 -8.86 -7.66
CA ARG A 279 20.50 -8.28 -6.63
C ARG A 279 21.21 -7.00 -7.10
N ARG A 280 21.61 -6.89 -8.38
CA ARG A 280 22.17 -5.65 -8.95
C ARG A 280 21.12 -4.54 -8.98
N ALA A 281 19.94 -4.82 -9.53
CA ALA A 281 18.83 -3.86 -9.57
C ALA A 281 18.42 -3.36 -8.18
N ILE A 282 18.44 -4.22 -7.16
CA ILE A 282 18.22 -3.82 -5.75
C ILE A 282 19.34 -2.90 -5.26
N GLY A 283 20.60 -3.26 -5.50
CA GLY A 283 21.77 -2.46 -5.12
C GLY A 283 21.75 -1.04 -5.70
N ASP A 284 21.40 -0.95 -6.98
CA ASP A 284 21.28 0.29 -7.76
C ASP A 284 19.99 1.06 -7.44
N GLY A 285 18.94 0.36 -7.02
CA GLY A 285 17.62 0.91 -6.69
C GLY A 285 16.63 0.90 -7.86
N SER A 286 16.95 0.22 -8.96
CA SER A 286 16.11 0.06 -10.15
C SER A 286 15.19 -1.18 -10.10
N PHE A 287 15.18 -1.92 -8.99
CA PHE A 287 14.23 -3.02 -8.81
C PHE A 287 12.79 -2.48 -8.72
N PRO A 288 11.81 -3.04 -9.47
CA PRO A 288 10.51 -2.41 -9.66
C PRO A 288 9.55 -2.51 -8.47
N CYS A 289 9.94 -3.20 -7.40
CA CYS A 289 9.14 -3.39 -6.19
C CYS A 289 9.90 -2.85 -4.96
N PRO A 290 9.21 -2.30 -3.94
CA PRO A 290 9.82 -2.02 -2.65
C PRO A 290 10.49 -3.27 -2.06
N VAL A 291 11.74 -3.11 -1.62
CA VAL A 291 12.53 -4.16 -0.98
C VAL A 291 12.84 -3.74 0.44
N THR A 292 12.56 -4.63 1.40
CA THR A 292 12.93 -4.47 2.81
C THR A 292 14.11 -5.38 3.16
N THR A 293 14.82 -5.09 4.24
CA THR A 293 15.92 -5.92 4.74
C THR A 293 15.49 -6.66 6.00
N MET A 294 15.30 -7.97 5.90
CA MET A 294 15.05 -8.84 7.06
C MET A 294 16.39 -9.39 7.56
N GLY A 295 16.98 -8.72 8.55
CA GLY A 295 18.30 -9.09 9.07
C GLY A 295 19.43 -8.86 8.05
N ARG A 296 19.97 -9.94 7.46
CA ARG A 296 21.03 -9.88 6.43
C ARG A 296 20.54 -10.20 5.01
N THR A 297 19.27 -10.53 4.85
CA THR A 297 18.65 -10.91 3.57
C THR A 297 17.68 -9.84 3.10
N TYR A 298 17.67 -9.59 1.79
CA TYR A 298 16.62 -8.81 1.15
C TYR A 298 15.34 -9.64 1.10
N SER A 299 14.22 -8.96 1.33
CA SER A 299 12.89 -9.52 1.41
C SER A 299 11.94 -8.64 0.60
N ILE A 300 11.09 -9.26 -0.21
CA ILE A 300 10.25 -8.59 -1.20
C ILE A 300 8.80 -8.95 -0.91
N SER A 301 7.94 -7.94 -0.76
CA SER A 301 6.51 -8.17 -0.53
C SER A 301 5.87 -8.79 -1.76
N VAL A 302 5.12 -9.87 -1.57
CA VAL A 302 4.41 -10.54 -2.68
C VAL A 302 3.31 -9.65 -3.26
N ARG A 303 2.57 -8.90 -2.43
CA ARG A 303 1.55 -7.94 -2.89
C ARG A 303 2.16 -6.86 -3.80
N ALA A 304 3.34 -6.36 -3.46
CA ALA A 304 4.05 -5.39 -4.31
C ALA A 304 4.62 -6.01 -5.59
N LEU A 305 5.07 -7.26 -5.53
CA LEU A 305 5.52 -8.00 -6.72
C LEU A 305 4.36 -8.29 -7.68
N MET A 306 3.21 -8.73 -7.17
CA MET A 306 1.98 -8.90 -7.94
C MET A 306 1.59 -7.60 -8.66
N ARG A 307 1.56 -6.47 -7.94
CA ARG A 307 1.28 -5.16 -8.55
C ARG A 307 2.32 -4.80 -9.63
N GLY A 308 3.61 -5.02 -9.38
CA GLY A 308 4.68 -4.79 -10.35
C GLY A 308 4.60 -5.66 -11.62
N LEU A 309 4.01 -6.87 -11.49
CA LEU A 309 3.75 -7.80 -12.59
C LEU A 309 2.36 -7.61 -13.23
N ASN A 310 1.57 -6.62 -12.80
CA ASN A 310 0.16 -6.41 -13.17
C ASN A 310 -0.77 -7.61 -12.87
N ILE A 311 -0.42 -8.42 -11.88
CA ILE A 311 -1.28 -9.50 -11.37
C ILE A 311 -2.32 -8.87 -10.43
N PRO A 312 -3.63 -9.02 -10.69
CA PRO A 312 -4.68 -8.40 -9.89
C PRO A 312 -4.79 -9.05 -8.51
N ASP A 313 -4.67 -8.25 -7.45
CA ASP A 313 -4.87 -8.66 -6.06
C ASP A 313 -6.37 -8.56 -5.68
N SER A 314 -7.16 -9.42 -6.32
CA SER A 314 -8.62 -9.42 -6.26
C SER A 314 -9.15 -9.72 -4.86
N LEU A 315 -10.25 -9.06 -4.47
CA LEU A 315 -11.08 -9.52 -3.36
C LEU A 315 -11.91 -10.73 -3.81
N ILE A 316 -11.98 -11.74 -2.95
CA ILE A 316 -12.58 -13.04 -3.22
C ILE A 316 -13.37 -13.52 -2.00
N HIS A 317 -14.50 -14.19 -2.26
CA HIS A 317 -15.29 -14.84 -1.23
C HIS A 317 -14.88 -16.34 -1.07
N PRO A 318 -14.77 -16.87 0.16
CA PRO A 318 -14.49 -18.29 0.41
C PRO A 318 -15.40 -19.25 -0.35
N ASP A 319 -16.71 -18.97 -0.36
CA ASP A 319 -17.71 -19.87 -0.94
C ASP A 319 -17.57 -19.96 -2.49
N ASP A 320 -17.22 -18.85 -3.17
CA ASP A 320 -17.02 -18.83 -4.62
C ASP A 320 -15.80 -19.68 -5.01
N VAL A 321 -14.75 -19.65 -4.19
CA VAL A 321 -13.52 -20.46 -4.36
C VAL A 321 -13.79 -21.94 -4.10
N GLU A 322 -14.60 -22.27 -3.10
CA GLU A 322 -15.02 -23.64 -2.84
C GLU A 322 -15.90 -24.19 -3.98
N ASN A 323 -16.82 -23.37 -4.53
CA ASN A 323 -17.62 -23.74 -5.71
C ASN A 323 -16.74 -24.02 -6.94
N GLY A 324 -15.79 -23.12 -7.24
CA GLY A 324 -14.86 -23.31 -8.37
C GLY A 324 -13.95 -24.53 -8.22
N ALA A 325 -13.48 -24.81 -7.00
CA ALA A 325 -12.70 -26.00 -6.71
C ALA A 325 -13.55 -27.29 -6.82
N ALA A 326 -14.80 -27.27 -6.36
CA ALA A 326 -15.73 -28.39 -6.47
C ALA A 326 -16.10 -28.69 -7.94
N TYR A 327 -16.27 -27.66 -8.77
CA TYR A 327 -16.45 -27.80 -10.21
C TYR A 327 -15.21 -28.44 -10.87
N ALA A 328 -14.01 -27.94 -10.57
CA ALA A 328 -12.75 -28.52 -11.09
C ALA A 328 -12.49 -29.97 -10.62
N ALA A 329 -13.00 -30.33 -9.44
CA ALA A 329 -12.99 -31.69 -8.91
C ALA A 329 -14.03 -32.64 -9.54
N GLY A 330 -14.94 -32.12 -10.37
CA GLY A 330 -16.07 -32.88 -10.92
C GLY A 330 -17.12 -33.25 -9.86
N LEU A 331 -17.20 -32.49 -8.76
CA LEU A 331 -18.17 -32.66 -7.66
C LEU A 331 -19.44 -31.82 -7.85
N LEU A 332 -19.43 -30.90 -8.80
CA LEU A 332 -20.59 -30.17 -9.30
C LEU A 332 -20.72 -30.48 -10.79
N ASP A 333 -21.86 -31.02 -11.21
CA ASP A 333 -22.27 -30.93 -12.61
C ASP A 333 -22.41 -29.43 -12.94
N GLY A 334 -21.78 -29.00 -14.03
CA GLY A 334 -21.83 -27.59 -14.43
C GLY A 334 -23.26 -27.13 -14.61
N VAL A 335 -23.57 -25.90 -14.16
CA VAL A 335 -24.92 -25.33 -14.29
C VAL A 335 -25.39 -25.48 -15.73
N ASP A 336 -26.40 -26.32 -15.94
CA ASP A 336 -26.98 -26.48 -17.26
C ASP A 336 -27.74 -25.19 -17.60
N LEU A 337 -27.09 -24.35 -18.41
CA LEU A 337 -27.65 -23.07 -18.84
C LEU A 337 -28.91 -23.24 -19.73
N SER A 338 -29.28 -24.47 -20.09
CA SER A 338 -30.59 -24.77 -20.69
C SER A 338 -31.74 -24.89 -19.67
N GLU A 339 -31.45 -25.08 -18.38
CA GLU A 339 -32.45 -25.06 -17.30
C GLU A 339 -32.72 -23.65 -16.73
N VAL A 340 -31.93 -22.64 -17.10
CA VAL A 340 -32.22 -21.24 -16.76
C VAL A 340 -33.47 -20.79 -17.52
N PRO A 341 -34.59 -20.41 -16.85
CA PRO A 341 -35.83 -20.08 -17.55
C PRO A 341 -35.68 -18.85 -18.44
N GLN A 342 -35.58 -19.07 -19.76
CA GLN A 342 -35.68 -18.00 -20.75
C GLN A 342 -37.14 -17.53 -20.85
N GLY A 343 -37.51 -16.55 -20.02
CA GLY A 343 -38.82 -15.91 -20.10
C GLY A 343 -39.46 -15.63 -18.74
N LEU A 344 -39.01 -14.57 -18.08
CA LEU A 344 -39.98 -13.70 -17.42
C LEU A 344 -40.38 -12.64 -18.44
N ASP A 345 -41.53 -12.85 -19.08
CA ASP A 345 -42.12 -11.85 -19.96
C ASP A 345 -42.33 -10.54 -19.19
N CYS A 346 -41.61 -9.49 -19.59
CA CYS A 346 -41.92 -8.14 -19.12
C CYS A 346 -43.28 -7.74 -19.69
N PRO A 347 -44.31 -7.47 -18.87
CA PRO A 347 -45.59 -6.99 -19.39
C PRO A 347 -45.41 -5.59 -19.97
N GLU A 348 -45.82 -5.42 -21.23
CA GLU A 348 -45.72 -4.14 -21.96
C GLU A 348 -46.42 -3.00 -21.20
N ARG A 349 -45.70 -1.88 -21.05
CA ARG A 349 -46.25 -0.54 -20.73
C ARG A 349 -45.38 0.56 -21.32
#